data_AF-A0A1Y3AE67-F1
#
_entry.id   AF-A0A1Y3AE67-F1
#
_cell.length_a   1.000
_cell.length_b   1.000
_cell.length_c   1.000
_cell.angle_alpha   90.00
_cell.angle_beta   90.00
_cell.angle_gamma   90.00
#
_symmetry.space_group_name_H-M   'P 1'
#
loop_
_entity.id
_entity.type
_entity.pdbx_description
1 polymer ?
#
loop_
_entity_poly.entity_id
_entity_poly.type
_entity_poly.pdbx_seq_one_letter_code
_entity_poly.pdbx_strand_id
1 'polypeptide(L)' 'MRDESHHELEAAILRAIDDRPPVHLIDLADAVDEDPIAVERACTQLDEDGYLRPAPQGLYTLTDAGRRRLADRR' A
#
# COMPACT_ATOMS: atom_id res chain seq x y z
N MET A 1 14.81 5.84 -13.18
CA MET A 1 15.08 5.40 -11.79
C MET A 1 14.00 5.81 -10.80
N ARG A 2 13.42 7.02 -10.83
CA ARG A 2 12.30 7.38 -9.90
C ARG A 2 11.06 6.47 -9.98
N ASP A 3 10.74 5.98 -11.17
CA ASP A 3 9.56 5.15 -11.42
C ASP A 3 9.66 3.74 -10.78
N GLU A 4 10.88 3.19 -10.75
CA GLU A 4 11.15 1.85 -10.22
C GLU A 4 11.03 1.82 -8.69
N SER A 5 11.64 2.79 -8.00
CA SER A 5 11.53 2.93 -6.55
C SER A 5 10.09 3.18 -6.09
N HIS A 6 9.30 3.90 -6.89
CA HIS A 6 7.88 4.13 -6.59
C HIS A 6 7.07 2.84 -6.71
N HIS A 7 7.28 2.06 -7.78
CA HIS A 7 6.62 0.78 -7.98
C HIS A 7 7.01 -0.29 -6.94
N GLU A 8 8.24 -0.23 -6.42
CA GLU A 8 8.69 -1.09 -5.32
C GLU A 8 8.01 -0.72 -4.00
N LEU A 9 7.92 0.58 -3.69
CA LEU A 9 7.19 1.08 -2.51
C LEU A 9 5.71 0.67 -2.55
N GLU A 10 5.04 0.87 -3.68
CA GLU A 10 3.66 0.42 -3.86
C GLU A 10 3.49 -1.08 -3.61
N ALA A 11 4.41 -1.90 -4.13
CA ALA A 11 4.37 -3.35 -3.91
C ALA A 11 4.59 -3.71 -2.44
N ALA A 12 5.50 -3.02 -1.75
CA ALA A 12 5.75 -3.21 -0.33
C ALA A 12 4.52 -2.85 0.52
N ILE A 13 3.86 -1.72 0.21
CA ILE A 13 2.61 -1.29 0.87
C ILE A 13 1.52 -2.34 0.70
N LEU A 14 1.28 -2.79 -0.54
CA LEU A 14 0.24 -3.78 -0.81
C LEU A 14 0.52 -5.09 -0.03
N ARG A 15 1.77 -5.57 0.01
CA ARG A 15 2.16 -6.76 0.79
C ARG A 15 1.91 -6.57 2.28
N ALA A 16 2.31 -5.44 2.84
CA ALA A 16 2.13 -5.15 4.27
C ALA A 16 0.65 -5.14 4.68
N ILE A 17 -0.24 -4.64 3.82
CA ILE A 17 -1.69 -4.68 4.05
C ILE A 17 -2.25 -6.10 3.89
N ASP A 18 -1.78 -6.89 2.93
CA ASP A 18 -2.23 -8.28 2.74
C ASP A 18 -1.85 -9.18 3.92
N ASP A 19 -0.67 -8.96 4.50
CA ASP A 19 -0.15 -9.72 5.64
C ASP A 19 -0.91 -9.43 6.95
N ARG A 20 -1.42 -8.20 7.14
CA ARG A 20 -2.09 -7.78 8.38
C ARG A 20 -3.32 -6.87 8.17
N PRO A 21 -4.37 -7.29 7.45
CA PRO A 21 -5.51 -6.42 7.19
C PRO A 21 -6.42 -6.27 8.42
N PRO A 22 -6.89 -5.06 8.77
CA PRO A 22 -6.54 -3.73 8.25
C PRO A 22 -5.35 -3.05 8.96
N VAL A 23 -4.55 -2.23 8.26
CA VAL A 23 -3.31 -1.57 8.79
C VAL A 23 -3.46 -0.06 8.85
N HIS A 24 -2.96 0.58 9.91
CA HIS A 24 -2.92 2.04 10.06
C HIS A 24 -1.71 2.65 9.32
N LEU A 25 -1.81 3.90 8.85
CA LEU A 25 -0.74 4.56 8.08
C LEU A 25 0.63 4.53 8.77
N ILE A 26 0.68 4.79 10.08
CA ILE A 26 1.93 4.80 10.85
C ILE A 26 2.54 3.40 10.92
N ASP A 27 1.74 2.37 11.20
CA ASP A 27 2.22 0.99 11.22
C ASP A 27 2.68 0.52 9.84
N LEU A 28 2.08 1.07 8.78
CA LEU A 28 2.47 0.82 7.40
C LEU A 28 3.82 1.44 7.09
N ALA A 29 4.03 2.70 7.48
CA ALA A 29 5.31 3.41 7.34
C ALA A 29 6.45 2.67 8.06
N ASP A 30 6.21 2.24 9.29
CA ASP A 30 7.17 1.43 10.06
C ASP A 30 7.44 0.07 9.39
N ALA A 31 6.43 -0.56 8.80
CA ALA A 31 6.57 -1.87 8.15
C ALA A 31 7.37 -1.83 6.84
N VAL A 32 7.32 -0.71 6.11
CA VAL A 32 8.04 -0.53 4.84
C VAL A 32 9.33 0.29 4.99
N ASP A 33 9.67 0.74 6.20
CA ASP A 33 10.83 1.59 6.52
C ASP A 33 10.87 2.88 5.69
N GLU A 34 9.72 3.56 5.57
CA GLU A 34 9.57 4.78 4.76
C GLU A 34 8.89 5.89 5.55
N ASP A 35 9.06 7.14 5.09
CA ASP A 35 8.43 8.30 5.71
C ASP A 35 6.89 8.26 5.55
N PRO A 36 6.11 8.58 6.60
CA PRO A 36 4.64 8.55 6.54
C PRO A 36 4.04 9.39 5.40
N ILE A 37 4.66 10.50 4.99
CA ILE A 37 4.18 11.33 3.88
C ILE A 37 4.39 10.61 2.54
N ALA A 38 5.51 9.89 2.38
CA ALA A 38 5.76 9.09 1.18
C ALA A 38 4.76 7.94 1.07
N VAL A 39 4.51 7.26 2.19
CA VAL A 39 3.52 6.17 2.27
C VAL A 39 2.10 6.68 2.04
N GLU A 40 1.72 7.82 2.61
CA GLU A 40 0.40 8.42 2.39
C GLU A 40 0.17 8.71 0.91
N ARG A 41 1.16 9.33 0.23
CA ARG A 41 1.09 9.62 -1.21
C ARG A 41 0.93 8.36 -2.05
N ALA A 42 1.71 7.31 -1.74
CA ALA A 42 1.61 6.03 -2.44
C ALA A 42 0.24 5.37 -2.18
N CYS A 43 -0.28 5.43 -0.94
CA CYS A 43 -1.62 4.94 -0.61
C CYS A 43 -2.71 5.71 -1.37
N THR A 44 -2.59 7.04 -1.51
CA THR A 44 -3.51 7.84 -2.32
C THR A 44 -3.49 7.38 -3.78
N GLN A 45 -2.30 7.20 -4.37
CA GLN A 45 -2.20 6.73 -5.76
C GLN A 45 -2.82 5.33 -5.93
N LEU A 46 -2.56 4.42 -4.99
CA LEU A 46 -3.11 3.06 -5.03
C LEU A 46 -4.64 3.03 -4.82
N ASP A 47 -5.23 3.98 -4.09
CA ASP A 47 -6.69 4.16 -3.97
C ASP A 47 -7.29 4.68 -5.28
N GLU A 48 -6.66 5.69 -5.89
CA GLU A 48 -7.05 6.24 -7.20
C GLU A 48 -7.01 5.16 -8.30
N ASP A 49 -6.00 4.29 -8.26
CA ASP A 49 -5.85 3.15 -9.17
C ASP A 49 -6.75 1.95 -8.79
N GLY A 50 -7.42 2.00 -7.64
CA GLY A 50 -8.39 1.00 -7.18
C GLY A 50 -7.79 -0.28 -6.59
N TYR A 51 -6.52 -0.28 -6.20
CA TYR A 51 -5.83 -1.44 -5.63
C TYR A 51 -6.03 -1.57 -4.10
N LEU A 52 -6.26 -0.46 -3.41
CA LEU A 52 -6.64 -0.45 -2.00
C LEU A 52 -7.77 0.54 -1.78
N ARG A 53 -8.33 0.58 -0.58
CA ARG A 53 -9.25 1.63 -0.15
C ARG A 53 -9.04 2.00 1.32
N PRO A 54 -9.25 3.28 1.68
CA PRO A 54 -9.32 3.69 3.07
C PRO A 54 -10.55 3.06 3.74
N ALA A 55 -10.35 2.61 4.98
CA ALA A 55 -11.38 2.16 5.90
C ALA A 55 -11.51 3.18 7.06
N PRO A 56 -12.55 3.08 7.90
CA PRO A 56 -12.70 3.97 9.05
C PRO A 56 -11.44 4.02 9.92
N GLN A 57 -11.20 5.16 10.56
CA GLN A 57 -10.10 5.35 11.53
C GLN A 57 -8.68 5.34 10.92
N GLY A 58 -8.52 5.75 9.65
CA GLY A 58 -7.18 5.88 9.04
C GLY A 58 -6.53 4.55 8.70
N LEU A 59 -7.36 3.52 8.53
CA LEU A 59 -6.93 2.17 8.18
C LEU A 59 -6.98 1.97 6.65
N TYR A 60 -6.19 1.04 6.13
CA TYR A 60 -6.23 0.64 4.73
C TYR A 60 -6.54 -0.85 4.58
N THR A 61 -7.25 -1.17 3.50
CA THR A 61 -7.61 -2.54 3.10
C THR A 61 -7.36 -2.73 1.60
N LEU A 62 -6.98 -3.94 1.19
CA LEU A 62 -6.83 -4.29 -0.22
C LEU A 62 -8.18 -4.54 -0.90
N THR A 63 -8.28 -4.13 -2.16
CA THR A 63 -9.33 -4.61 -3.05
C THR A 63 -8.93 -5.96 -3.66
N ASP A 64 -9.87 -6.64 -4.31
CA ASP A 64 -9.58 -7.84 -5.11
C ASP A 64 -8.55 -7.56 -6.21
N ALA A 65 -8.58 -6.35 -6.80
CA ALA A 65 -7.61 -5.94 -7.82
C ALA A 65 -6.19 -5.80 -7.22
N GLY A 66 -6.07 -5.22 -6.02
CA GLY A 66 -4.79 -5.12 -5.32
C GLY A 66 -4.19 -6.48 -4.99
N ARG A 67 -5.01 -7.42 -4.50
CA ARG A 67 -4.57 -8.81 -4.23
C ARG A 67 -4.11 -9.52 -5.51
N ARG A 68 -4.79 -9.32 -6.63
CA ARG A 68 -4.38 -9.87 -7.94
C ARG A 68 -3.05 -9.28 -8.41
N ARG A 69 -2.88 -7.95 -8.34
CA ARG A 69 -1.62 -7.26 -8.69
C ARG A 69 -0.42 -7.82 -7.90
N LEU A 70 -0.62 -8.17 -6.63
CA LEU A 70 0.41 -8.83 -5.82
C LEU A 70 0.74 -10.25 -6.31
N ALA A 71 -0.29 -11.04 -6.63
CA ALA A 71 -0.13 -12.41 -7.09
C ALA A 71 0.59 -12.48 -8.45
N ASP A 72 0.31 -11.53 -9.36
CA ASP A 72 0.92 -11.47 -10.69
C ASP A 72 2.41 -11.08 -10.66
N ARG A 73 2.90 -10.54 -9.53
CA ARG A 73 4.30 -10.13 -9.32
C ARG A 73 5.16 -11.18 -8.60
N ARG A 74 4.65 -12.40 -8.40
CA ARG A 74 5.33 -13.48 -7.65
C ARG A 74 5.80 -14.59 -8.58
#